data_AF-A0A543EPX9-F1
#
_entry.id   AF-A0A543EPX9-F1
#
_cell.length_a   1.000
_cell.length_b   1.000
_cell.length_c   1.000
_cell.angle_alpha   90.00
_cell.angle_beta   90.00
_cell.angle_gamma   90.00
#
_symmetry.space_group_name_H-M   'P 1'
#
loop_
_entity.id
_entity.type
_entity.pdbx_description
1 polymer ?
#
loop_
_entity_poly.entity_id
_entity_poly.type
_entity_poly.pdbx_seq_one_letter_code
_entity_poly.pdbx_strand_id
1 'polypeptide(L)'
;MTSPTATKRVCFQLVVRPELLDEYIARHTPVWPEMLAEIAAAGRRNYSLFLGDGGRLIGYYETDDDEAAQAYLANSEVAARWEAEMGRFFVGLDGRPDQAATPLTEIFNLHDQLTAAQAPVTASENESTAS
;
A
#
# COMPACT_ATOMS: atom_id res chain seq x y z
N MET A 1 -19.86 17.08 9.09
CA MET A 1 -19.60 15.65 9.35
C MET A 1 -18.96 15.11 8.10
N THR A 2 -17.63 14.96 8.11
CA THR A 2 -16.90 14.40 6.98
C THR A 2 -17.28 12.93 6.89
N SER A 3 -17.86 12.50 5.77
CA SER A 3 -18.07 11.08 5.51
C SER A 3 -16.74 10.34 5.70
N PRO A 4 -16.73 9.12 6.26
CA PRO A 4 -15.49 8.34 6.31
C PRO A 4 -15.01 8.15 4.87
N THR A 5 -13.80 8.66 4.58
CA THR A 5 -13.13 8.39 3.31
C THR A 5 -12.96 6.88 3.20
N ALA A 6 -13.35 6.29 2.07
CA ALA A 6 -13.18 4.87 1.86
C ALA A 6 -11.68 4.53 1.89
N THR A 7 -11.29 3.57 2.72
CA THR A 7 -9.92 3.09 2.80
C THR A 7 -9.47 2.53 1.44
N LYS A 8 -8.38 3.08 0.90
CA LYS A 8 -7.70 2.57 -0.29
C LYS A 8 -6.70 1.50 0.11
N ARG A 9 -6.76 0.36 -0.57
CA ARG A 9 -5.76 -0.72 -0.47
C ARG A 9 -4.81 -0.61 -1.65
N VAL A 10 -3.52 -0.55 -1.36
CA VAL A 10 -2.47 -0.45 -2.35
C VAL A 10 -1.68 -1.75 -2.31
N CYS A 11 -1.59 -2.41 -3.47
CA CYS A 11 -0.75 -3.58 -3.66
C CYS A 11 0.23 -3.28 -4.78
N PHE A 12 1.49 -3.63 -4.59
CA PHE A 12 2.55 -3.32 -5.55
C PHE A 12 3.60 -4.43 -5.61
N GLN A 13 4.36 -4.45 -6.70
CA GLN A 13 5.46 -5.37 -6.93
C GLN A 13 6.78 -4.64 -7.15
N LEU A 14 7.84 -5.20 -6.56
CA LEU A 14 9.25 -4.88 -6.80
C LEU A 14 10.04 -6.18 -7.03
N VAL A 15 11.28 -6.05 -7.49
CA VAL A 15 12.22 -7.18 -7.61
C VAL A 15 13.50 -6.84 -6.86
N VAL A 16 13.76 -7.61 -5.81
CA VAL A 16 15.01 -7.59 -5.05
C VAL A 16 16.04 -8.45 -5.76
N ARG A 17 17.29 -8.00 -5.78
CA ARG A 17 18.45 -8.76 -6.26
C ARG A 17 18.56 -10.07 -5.48
N PRO A 18 18.46 -11.24 -6.13
CA PRO A 18 18.50 -12.54 -5.45
C PRO A 18 19.74 -12.72 -4.56
N GLU A 19 20.88 -12.19 -4.99
CA GLU A 19 22.15 -12.27 -4.28
C GLU A 19 22.23 -11.40 -3.01
N LEU A 20 21.26 -10.50 -2.78
CA LEU A 20 21.20 -9.61 -1.61
C LEU A 20 20.02 -9.90 -0.68
N LEU A 21 19.28 -10.99 -0.88
CA LEU A 21 18.05 -11.27 -0.14
C LEU A 21 18.26 -11.39 1.38
N ASP A 22 19.30 -12.10 1.81
CA ASP A 22 19.57 -12.28 3.24
C ASP A 22 19.80 -10.94 3.94
N GLU A 23 20.54 -10.03 3.29
CA GLU A 23 20.75 -8.70 3.84
C GLU A 23 19.46 -7.88 3.78
N TYR A 24 18.69 -7.93 2.69
CA TYR A 24 17.42 -7.23 2.59
C TYR A 24 16.46 -7.60 3.73
N ILE A 25 16.36 -8.90 4.04
CA ILE A 25 15.55 -9.41 5.16
C ILE A 25 16.08 -8.90 6.50
N ALA A 26 17.41 -8.93 6.70
CA ALA A 26 18.03 -8.43 7.92
C ALA A 26 17.74 -6.94 8.15
N ARG A 27 17.73 -6.13 7.09
CA ARG A 27 17.35 -4.70 7.18
C ARG A 27 15.91 -4.48 7.61
N HIS A 28 15.01 -5.42 7.31
CA HIS A 28 13.60 -5.34 7.70
C HIS A 28 13.30 -6.00 9.07
N THR A 29 14.33 -6.49 9.77
CA THR A 29 14.18 -7.28 11.01
C THR A 29 15.12 -6.80 12.13
N PRO A 30 14.87 -5.63 12.75
CA PRO A 30 13.76 -4.70 12.51
C PRO A 30 14.16 -3.48 11.67
N VAL A 31 13.15 -2.86 11.05
CA VAL A 31 13.25 -1.51 10.47
C VAL A 31 13.50 -0.47 11.57
N TRP A 32 14.14 0.65 11.21
CA TRP A 32 14.39 1.77 12.12
C TRP A 32 13.09 2.33 12.72
N PRO A 33 13.02 2.54 14.06
CA PRO A 33 11.83 3.07 14.71
C PRO A 33 11.32 4.39 14.12
N GLU A 34 12.22 5.31 13.76
CA GLU A 34 11.87 6.58 13.13
C GLU A 34 11.20 6.40 11.77
N MET A 35 11.65 5.45 10.95
CA MET A 35 11.05 5.18 9.66
C MET A 35 9.64 4.59 9.82
N LEU A 36 9.45 3.72 10.82
CA LEU A 36 8.12 3.20 11.16
C LEU A 36 7.17 4.34 11.58
N ALA A 37 7.66 5.31 12.34
CA ALA A 37 6.90 6.49 12.74
C ALA A 37 6.48 7.35 11.53
N GLU A 38 7.38 7.57 10.57
CA GLU A 38 7.10 8.32 9.34
C GLU A 38 6.05 7.62 8.47
N ILE A 39 6.15 6.30 8.30
CA ILE A 39 5.16 5.49 7.58
C ILE A 39 3.77 5.64 8.21
N ALA A 40 3.70 5.53 9.55
CA ALA A 40 2.44 5.66 10.28
C ALA A 40 1.88 7.09 10.19
N ALA A 41 2.74 8.11 10.33
CA ALA A 41 2.36 9.52 10.23
C ALA A 41 1.87 9.91 8.83
N ALA A 42 2.37 9.24 7.79
CA ALA A 42 1.87 9.37 6.42
C ALA A 42 0.46 8.80 6.22
N GLY A 43 -0.09 8.08 7.21
CA GLY A 43 -1.41 7.46 7.14
C GLY A 43 -1.42 6.02 6.60
N ARG A 44 -0.26 5.45 6.29
CA ARG A 44 -0.15 4.04 5.88
C ARG A 44 -0.31 3.13 7.10
N ARG A 45 -1.12 2.09 6.95
CA ARG A 45 -1.39 1.08 7.99
C ARG A 45 -1.50 -0.32 7.38
N ASN A 46 -1.51 -1.34 8.24
CA ASN A 46 -1.56 -2.75 7.83
C ASN A 46 -0.51 -3.08 6.75
N TYR A 47 0.66 -2.43 6.82
CA TYR A 47 1.71 -2.53 5.81
C TYR A 47 2.49 -3.83 5.98
N SER A 48 2.43 -4.70 4.98
CA SER A 48 3.20 -5.95 4.91
C SER A 48 4.00 -6.04 3.61
N LEU A 49 5.15 -6.70 3.69
CA LEU A 49 5.97 -7.11 2.55
C LEU A 49 6.06 -8.64 2.51
N PHE A 50 5.94 -9.22 1.34
CA PHE A 50 5.98 -10.66 1.10
C PHE A 50 7.02 -10.95 0.03
N LEU A 51 7.97 -11.83 0.35
CA LEU A 51 8.99 -12.27 -0.59
C LEU A 51 8.58 -13.59 -1.22
N GLY A 52 8.61 -13.66 -2.55
CA GLY A 52 8.45 -14.89 -3.32
C GLY A 52 9.73 -15.25 -4.08
N ASP A 53 9.62 -16.25 -4.96
CA ASP A 53 10.75 -16.76 -5.73
C ASP A 53 11.42 -15.69 -6.61
N GLY A 54 12.72 -15.87 -6.87
CA GLY A 54 13.49 -15.01 -7.77
C GLY A 54 13.61 -13.55 -7.32
N GLY A 55 13.38 -13.29 -6.03
CA GLY A 55 13.44 -11.94 -5.47
C GLY A 55 12.18 -11.10 -5.70
N ARG A 56 11.10 -11.70 -6.19
CA ARG A 56 9.82 -10.99 -6.34
C ARG A 56 9.30 -10.57 -4.97
N LEU A 57 9.17 -9.27 -4.75
CA LEU A 57 8.63 -8.69 -3.53
C LEU A 57 7.25 -8.12 -3.81
N ILE A 58 6.27 -8.49 -2.99
CA ILE A 58 4.92 -7.92 -3.00
C ILE A 58 4.75 -7.07 -1.75
N GLY A 59 4.35 -5.82 -1.90
CA GLY A 59 3.96 -4.96 -0.80
C GLY A 59 2.48 -4.66 -0.80
N TYR A 60 1.91 -4.57 0.39
CA TYR A 60 0.51 -4.22 0.61
C TYR A 60 0.40 -3.22 1.77
N TYR A 61 -0.35 -2.14 1.60
CA TYR A 61 -0.77 -1.28 2.70
C TYR A 61 -2.16 -0.69 2.47
N GLU A 62 -2.74 -0.20 3.55
CA GLU A 62 -3.98 0.58 3.56
C GLU A 62 -3.69 2.05 3.85
N THR A 63 -4.42 2.95 3.21
CA THR A 63 -4.38 4.40 3.45
C THR A 63 -5.71 5.02 3.07
N ASP A 64 -6.04 6.17 3.64
CA ASP A 64 -7.26 6.91 3.23
C ASP A 64 -6.96 7.86 2.05
N ASP A 65 -5.69 8.22 1.87
CA ASP A 65 -5.21 9.03 0.74
C ASP A 65 -3.75 8.63 0.42
N ASP A 66 -3.57 8.01 -0.73
CA ASP A 66 -2.27 7.49 -1.17
C ASP A 66 -1.37 8.58 -1.76
N GLU A 67 -1.96 9.58 -2.42
CA GLU A 67 -1.21 10.72 -2.95
C GLU A 67 -0.66 11.58 -1.81
N ALA A 68 -1.48 11.85 -0.79
CA ALA A 68 -1.05 12.57 0.41
C ALA A 68 0.04 11.79 1.19
N ALA A 69 -0.12 10.46 1.34
CA ALA A 69 0.87 9.63 1.99
C ALA A 69 2.22 9.64 1.25
N GLN A 70 2.20 9.54 -0.08
CA GLN A 70 3.39 9.65 -0.90
C GLN A 70 4.04 11.03 -0.78
N ALA A 71 3.25 12.11 -0.85
CA ALA A 71 3.75 13.47 -0.71
C ALA A 71 4.38 13.73 0.66
N TYR A 72 3.82 13.17 1.73
CA TYR A 72 4.41 13.24 3.07
C TYR A 72 5.79 12.58 3.10
N LEU A 73 5.90 11.32 2.65
CA LEU A 73 7.16 10.58 2.65
C LEU A 73 8.18 11.13 1.65
N ALA A 74 7.73 11.84 0.61
CA ALA A 74 8.62 12.56 -0.31
C ALA A 74 9.38 13.70 0.37
N ASN A 75 8.77 14.32 1.40
CA ASN A 75 9.35 15.44 2.13
C ASN A 75 10.05 15.02 3.44
N SER A 76 10.06 13.72 3.77
CA SER A 76 10.68 13.20 4.98
C SER A 76 12.17 12.91 4.78
N GLU A 77 13.03 13.54 5.59
CA GLU A 77 14.47 13.28 5.58
C GLU A 77 14.81 11.85 6.03
N VAL A 78 14.03 11.30 6.96
CA VAL A 78 14.19 9.91 7.44
C VAL A 78 13.87 8.94 6.33
N ALA A 79 12.75 9.14 5.61
CA ALA A 79 12.41 8.32 4.47
C ALA A 79 13.47 8.43 3.36
N ALA A 80 13.95 9.64 3.06
CA ALA A 80 15.00 9.82 2.06
C ALA A 80 16.29 9.04 2.39
N ARG A 81 16.70 9.03 3.67
CA ARG A 81 17.86 8.24 4.13
C ARG A 81 17.62 6.74 4.01
N TRP A 82 16.45 6.27 4.44
CA TRP A 82 16.08 4.87 4.34
C TRP A 82 16.09 4.39 2.88
N GLU A 83 15.45 5.14 1.98
CA GLU A 83 15.40 4.83 0.55
C GLU A 83 16.79 4.82 -0.11
N ALA A 84 17.68 5.73 0.30
CA ALA A 84 19.06 5.75 -0.20
C ALA A 84 19.83 4.46 0.17
N GLU A 85 19.58 3.90 1.36
CA GLU A 85 20.17 2.62 1.75
C GLU A 85 19.50 1.42 1.06
N MET A 86 18.18 1.51 0.84
CA MET A 86 17.40 0.42 0.26
C MET A 86 17.52 0.32 -1.26
N GLY A 87 17.80 1.42 -1.97
CA GLY A 87 17.82 1.47 -3.43
C GLY A 87 18.74 0.42 -4.08
N ARG A 88 19.85 0.07 -3.44
CA ARG A 88 20.79 -0.95 -3.97
C ARG A 88 20.21 -2.36 -4.02
N PHE A 89 19.19 -2.67 -3.23
CA PHE A 89 18.62 -4.01 -3.19
C PHE A 89 17.76 -4.31 -4.41
N PHE A 90 17.22 -3.30 -5.09
CA PHE A 90 16.24 -3.52 -6.14
C PHE A 90 16.85 -3.50 -7.55
N VAL A 91 16.22 -4.25 -8.45
CA VAL A 91 16.55 -4.32 -9.88
C VAL A 91 15.66 -3.33 -10.64
N GLY A 92 16.25 -2.57 -11.58
CA GLY A 92 15.48 -1.78 -12.54
C GLY A 92 14.78 -0.55 -11.95
N LEU A 93 15.24 -0.05 -10.81
CA LEU A 93 14.78 1.25 -10.31
C LEU A 93 15.46 2.38 -11.07
N ASP A 94 14.72 3.03 -11.96
CA ASP A 94 15.00 4.42 -12.31
C ASP A 94 14.22 5.30 -11.32
N GLY A 95 14.90 5.86 -10.31
CA GLY A 95 14.30 6.73 -9.29
C GLY A 95 14.07 6.08 -7.91
N ARG A 96 13.15 6.65 -7.10
CA ARG A 96 12.86 6.13 -5.75
C ARG A 96 12.10 4.78 -5.79
N PRO A 97 12.43 3.81 -4.91
CA PRO A 97 11.74 2.53 -4.84
C PRO A 97 10.21 2.60 -4.69
N ASP A 98 9.70 3.59 -3.97
CA ASP A 98 8.26 3.80 -3.79
C ASP A 98 7.55 4.39 -5.02
N GLN A 99 8.29 5.00 -5.96
CA GLN A 99 7.76 5.55 -7.21
C GLN A 99 7.89 4.58 -8.39
N ALA A 100 8.83 3.64 -8.33
CA ALA A 100 9.08 2.65 -9.37
C ALA A 100 8.46 1.28 -9.08
N ALA A 101 7.73 1.15 -7.96
CA ALA A 101 6.91 -0.01 -7.67
C ALA A 101 5.78 -0.15 -8.70
N THR A 102 5.60 -1.36 -9.24
CA THR A 102 4.52 -1.62 -10.20
C THR A 102 3.21 -1.83 -9.44
N PRO A 103 2.19 -0.96 -9.59
CA PRO A 103 0.91 -1.15 -8.92
C PRO A 103 0.18 -2.38 -9.46
N LEU A 104 -0.48 -3.11 -8.58
CA LEU A 104 -1.31 -4.26 -8.91
C LEU A 104 -2.79 -3.89 -8.76
N THR A 105 -3.60 -4.33 -9.72
CA THR A 105 -5.05 -4.10 -9.70
C THR A 105 -5.71 -5.06 -8.71
N GLU A 106 -6.36 -4.51 -7.69
CA GLU A 106 -7.27 -5.30 -6.85
C GLU A 106 -8.49 -5.72 -7.66
N ILE A 107 -8.73 -7.04 -7.75
CA ILE A 107 -9.88 -7.60 -8.47
C ILE A 107 -10.93 -8.21 -7.54
N PHE A 108 -10.63 -8.35 -6.25
CA PHE A 108 -11.48 -8.97 -5.25
C PHE A 108 -11.10 -8.52 -3.83
N ASN A 109 -12.11 -8.20 -3.01
CA ASN A 109 -11.98 -8.08 -1.56
C ASN A 109 -13.22 -8.68 -0.88
N LEU A 110 -13.00 -9.60 0.06
CA LEU A 110 -14.08 -10.31 0.75
C LEU A 110 -14.90 -9.37 1.65
N HIS A 111 -14.25 -8.48 2.40
CA HIS A 111 -14.92 -7.61 3.36
C HIS A 111 -15.85 -6.62 2.65
N ASP A 112 -15.37 -5.99 1.58
CA ASP A 112 -16.16 -5.06 0.78
C ASP A 112 -17.36 -5.77 0.13
N GLN A 113 -17.16 -6.96 -0.43
CA GLN A 113 -18.27 -7.72 -1.04
C GLN A 113 -19.28 -8.22 -0.01
N LEU A 114 -18.85 -8.68 1.16
CA LEU A 114 -19.77 -9.04 2.25
C LEU A 114 -20.57 -7.83 2.74
N THR A 115 -19.91 -6.66 2.86
CA THR A 115 -20.55 -5.41 3.28
C THR A 115 -21.61 -4.98 2.26
N ALA A 116 -21.27 -5.01 0.96
CA ALA A 116 -22.21 -4.69 -0.11
C ALA A 116 -23.39 -5.68 -0.18
N ALA A 117 -23.12 -6.99 0.00
CA ALA A 117 -24.15 -8.02 -0.04
C ALA A 117 -25.13 -7.97 1.15
N GLN A 118 -24.69 -7.42 2.28
CA GLN A 118 -25.51 -7.25 3.49
C GLN A 118 -26.18 -5.88 3.57
N ALA A 119 -25.88 -4.95 2.64
CA ALA A 119 -26.51 -3.65 2.60
C ALA A 119 -28.02 -3.81 2.27
N PRO A 120 -28.92 -3.17 3.05
CA PRO A 120 -30.35 -3.28 2.80
C PRO A 120 -30.68 -2.70 1.41
N VAL A 121 -31.40 -3.48 0.60
CA VAL A 121 -31.96 -3.01 -0.68
C VAL A 121 -32.99 -1.93 -0.35
N THR A 122 -32.66 -0.66 -0.55
CA THR A 122 -33.66 0.41 -0.46
C THR A 122 -34.71 0.17 -1.54
N ALA A 123 -35.91 -0.24 -1.12
CA ALA A 123 -37.06 -0.39 -1.99
C ALA A 123 -37.36 0.94 -2.69
N SER A 124 -37.18 0.96 -4.01
CA SER A 124 -37.80 1.94 -4.90
C SER A 124 -38.67 1.18 -5.89
N GLU A 125 -39.84 0.75 -5.41
CA GLU A 125 -40.99 0.51 -6.27
C GLU A 125 -42.13 1.35 -5.69
N ASN A 126 -42.39 2.50 -6.31
CA ASN A 126 -43.72 3.08 -6.32
C ASN A 126 -44.03 3.51 -7.74
N GLU A 127 -44.22 2.50 -8.60
CA GLU A 127 -45.01 2.65 -9.81
C GLU A 127 -46.46 2.92 -9.35
N SER A 128 -46.85 4.18 -9.33
CA SER A 128 -48.26 4.58 -9.20
C SER A 128 -48.77 4.95 -10.59
N THR A 129 -49.08 3.93 -11.37
CA THR A 129 -50.06 4.01 -12.46
C THR A 129 -51.46 3.93 -11.84
N ALA A 130 -52.13 5.07 -11.75
CA ALA A 130 -53.59 5.17 -11.59
C ALA A 130 -53.99 6.40 -12.43
N SER A 131 -54.47 6.17 -13.66
CA SER A 131 -55.89 6.13 -14.06
C SER A 131 -56.54 7.50 -14.08
#